data_AF-A0A316HK24-F1
#
_entry.id   AF-A0A316HK24-F1
#
_cell.length_a   1.000
_cell.length_b   1.000
_cell.length_c   1.000
_cell.angle_alpha   90.00
_cell.angle_beta   90.00
_cell.angle_gamma   90.00
#
_symmetry.space_group_name_H-M   'P 1'
#
loop_
_entity.id
_entity.type
_entity.pdbx_description
1 polymer ?
#
loop_
_entity_poly.entity_id
_entity_poly.type
_entity_poly.pdbx_seq_one_letter_code
_entity_poly.pdbx_strand_id
1 'polypeptide(L)'
;MKLTLRGVLPLLAGIAFLYSACTKTQNTVNPASGDKKASDNVASSAIASNLAQSLAGAFGGASIKDGVTPSTNATSKIKVQSSDYRCGFYIDTSLNLTFNQGDSLKATKTGGVKYYFVCNDNKTIGYDSVDSLNTVGSGPGFSYVYNIVQKYKVRGLNFNNSNFSLDGPMKAYIDNEYPKYKTFSRVHNTYVFSNLYVHGDDNFDITSGTATFRSEGKTNGGGWDYSGTITFLGNHKAKLFFLNKTFLINMLTGEATPV
;
A
#
# COMPACT_ATOMS: atom_id res chain seq x y z
N MET A 1 51.95 -22.88 0.14
CA MET A 1 51.71 -21.53 -0.45
C MET A 1 51.52 -20.55 0.70
N LYS A 2 52.47 -19.63 0.94
CA LYS A 2 52.38 -18.64 2.02
C LYS A 2 51.62 -17.41 1.49
N LEU A 3 50.34 -17.30 1.84
CA LEU A 3 49.54 -16.11 1.55
C LEU A 3 49.99 -14.98 2.48
N THR A 4 50.57 -13.93 1.90
CA THR A 4 51.03 -12.75 2.61
C THR A 4 49.83 -11.90 3.04
N LEU A 5 49.68 -11.73 4.35
CA LEU A 5 48.60 -11.01 5.04
C LEU A 5 48.49 -9.51 4.70
N ARG A 6 49.31 -9.00 3.77
CA ARG A 6 49.41 -7.57 3.41
C ARG A 6 48.43 -7.15 2.32
N GLY A 7 47.78 -8.09 1.63
CA GLY A 7 46.78 -7.80 0.58
C GLY A 7 45.33 -7.71 1.06
N VAL A 8 45.04 -8.13 2.30
CA VAL A 8 43.65 -8.27 2.81
C VAL A 8 43.15 -6.99 3.50
N LEU A 9 44.05 -6.15 4.04
CA LEU A 9 43.67 -4.91 4.72
C LEU A 9 43.00 -3.84 3.82
N PRO A 10 43.45 -3.56 2.57
CA PRO A 10 42.81 -2.53 1.76
C PRO A 10 41.44 -2.98 1.21
N LEU A 11 41.18 -4.30 1.12
CA LEU A 11 39.90 -4.83 0.64
C LEU A 11 38.78 -4.71 1.70
N LEU A 12 39.11 -4.87 2.98
CA LEU A 12 38.15 -4.71 4.08
C LEU A 12 37.82 -3.23 4.38
N ALA A 13 38.78 -2.31 4.17
CA ALA A 13 38.52 -0.88 4.33
C ALA A 13 37.58 -0.33 3.23
N GLY A 14 37.63 -0.85 2.00
CA GLY A 14 36.77 -0.42 0.90
C GLY A 14 35.29 -0.81 1.07
N ILE A 15 35.00 -1.92 1.75
CA ILE A 15 33.62 -2.40 1.97
C ILE A 15 32.90 -1.55 3.04
N ALA A 16 33.62 -1.01 4.03
CA ALA A 16 33.05 -0.17 5.08
C ALA A 16 32.59 1.21 4.55
N PHE A 17 33.29 1.80 3.58
CA PHE A 17 32.91 3.09 2.98
C PHE A 17 31.78 2.99 1.96
N LEU A 18 31.58 1.82 1.34
CA LEU A 18 30.45 1.59 0.43
C LEU A 18 29.14 1.33 1.19
N TYR A 19 29.22 0.84 2.44
CA TYR A 19 28.04 0.64 3.28
C TYR A 19 27.50 1.95 3.89
N SER A 20 28.38 2.92 4.20
CA SER A 20 27.95 4.25 4.68
C SER A 20 27.44 5.19 3.57
N ALA A 21 27.79 4.91 2.31
CA ALA A 21 27.28 5.68 1.16
C ALA A 21 25.91 5.18 0.63
N CYS A 22 25.43 4.02 1.09
CA CYS A 22 24.11 3.46 0.72
C CYS A 22 23.02 3.67 1.77
N THR A 23 23.28 4.37 2.87
CA THR A 23 22.22 5.07 3.60
C THR A 23 22.10 6.46 3.01
N LYS A 24 21.60 6.54 1.76
CA LYS A 24 21.09 7.80 1.24
C LYS A 24 20.02 8.22 2.23
N THR A 25 20.34 9.27 2.98
CA THR A 25 19.53 9.93 3.98
C THR A 25 18.08 9.84 3.55
N GLN A 26 17.32 8.93 4.17
CA GLN A 26 15.89 9.16 4.23
C GLN A 26 15.81 10.50 4.94
N ASN A 27 15.38 11.52 4.19
CA ASN A 27 14.68 12.62 4.80
C ASN A 27 13.49 11.95 5.52
N THR A 28 13.70 11.45 6.73
CA THR A 28 12.68 11.51 7.76
C THR A 28 12.33 12.98 7.78
N VAL A 29 11.25 13.31 7.08
CA VAL A 29 10.55 14.56 7.25
C VAL A 29 9.94 14.44 8.64
N ASN A 30 10.80 14.53 9.67
CA ASN A 30 10.33 14.97 10.96
C ASN A 30 9.59 16.28 10.67
N PRO A 31 8.33 16.43 11.12
CA PRO A 31 7.67 17.72 11.03
C PRO A 31 8.67 18.74 11.58
N ALA A 32 8.95 19.77 10.77
CA ALA A 32 9.91 20.79 11.17
C ALA A 32 9.46 21.25 12.57
N SER A 33 10.40 21.48 13.48
CA SER A 33 10.16 21.79 14.89
C SER A 33 9.34 23.09 15.15
N GLY A 34 8.67 23.64 14.13
CA GLY A 34 7.64 24.69 14.20
C GLY A 34 6.31 24.35 13.49
N ASP A 35 6.08 23.12 13.03
CA ASP A 35 4.79 22.71 12.45
C ASP A 35 3.76 22.48 13.56
N LYS A 36 2.59 23.14 13.47
CA LYS A 36 1.46 22.88 14.36
C LYS A 36 1.13 21.38 14.34
N LYS A 37 0.83 20.80 15.51
CA LYS A 37 0.32 19.43 15.61
C LYS A 37 -1.11 19.39 15.07
N ALA A 38 -1.41 18.49 14.15
CA ALA A 38 -2.79 18.24 13.72
C ALA A 38 -3.62 17.65 14.87
N SER A 39 -4.94 17.87 14.85
CA SER A 39 -5.82 17.21 15.81
C SER A 39 -5.85 15.69 15.58
N ASP A 40 -6.02 14.92 16.65
CA ASP A 40 -6.06 13.45 16.54
C ASP A 40 -7.22 12.97 15.66
N ASN A 41 -8.34 13.72 15.61
CA ASN A 41 -9.48 13.43 14.74
C ASN A 41 -9.13 13.62 13.25
N VAL A 42 -8.31 14.62 12.92
CA VAL A 42 -7.85 14.83 11.55
C VAL A 42 -6.92 13.69 11.14
N ALA A 43 -5.99 13.31 12.01
CA ALA A 43 -5.09 12.19 11.76
C ALA A 43 -5.85 10.86 11.63
N SER A 44 -6.80 10.58 12.54
CA SER A 44 -7.59 9.33 12.50
C SER A 44 -8.39 9.20 11.21
N SER A 45 -9.03 10.28 10.76
CA SER A 45 -9.80 10.29 9.52
C SER A 45 -8.91 10.12 8.28
N ALA A 46 -7.72 10.74 8.27
CA ALA A 46 -6.74 10.56 7.20
C ALA A 46 -6.23 9.11 7.13
N ILE A 47 -5.95 8.49 8.29
CA ILE A 47 -5.53 7.09 8.39
C ILE A 47 -6.65 6.16 7.90
N ALA A 48 -7.86 6.34 8.41
CA ALA A 48 -9.02 5.52 8.07
C ALA A 48 -9.38 5.59 6.59
N SER A 49 -9.41 6.80 6.02
CA SER A 49 -9.74 7.00 4.61
C SER A 49 -8.68 6.39 3.69
N ASN A 50 -7.39 6.57 4.01
CA ASN A 50 -6.29 5.96 3.27
C ASN A 50 -6.36 4.42 3.33
N LEU A 51 -6.62 3.83 4.51
CA LEU A 51 -6.78 2.39 4.69
C LEU A 51 -7.94 1.83 3.85
N ALA A 52 -9.13 2.41 3.96
CA ALA A 52 -10.31 1.96 3.25
C ALA A 52 -10.13 2.05 1.72
N GLN A 53 -9.63 3.19 1.23
CA GLN A 53 -9.39 3.40 -0.20
C GLN A 53 -8.30 2.48 -0.75
N SER A 54 -7.21 2.26 0.00
CA SER A 54 -6.11 1.41 -0.45
C SER A 54 -6.50 -0.07 -0.51
N LEU A 55 -7.22 -0.59 0.49
CA LEU A 55 -7.75 -1.96 0.46
C LEU A 55 -8.79 -2.16 -0.65
N ALA A 56 -9.60 -1.14 -0.95
CA ALA A 56 -10.55 -1.16 -2.06
C ALA A 56 -9.88 -1.07 -3.45
N GLY A 57 -8.57 -0.79 -3.53
CA GLY A 57 -7.82 -0.65 -4.78
C GLY A 57 -7.96 0.73 -5.46
N ALA A 58 -8.42 1.76 -4.74
CA ALA A 58 -8.66 3.10 -5.31
C ALA A 58 -7.38 3.77 -5.86
N PHE A 59 -6.21 3.42 -5.31
CA PHE A 59 -4.91 3.91 -5.79
C PHE A 59 -4.28 3.00 -6.86
N GLY A 60 -5.03 1.98 -7.32
CA GLY A 60 -4.52 0.85 -8.09
C GLY A 60 -3.86 -0.22 -7.21
N GLY A 61 -3.31 -1.24 -7.86
CA GLY A 61 -2.74 -2.41 -7.21
C GLY A 61 -3.80 -3.46 -6.90
N ALA A 62 -3.44 -4.46 -6.12
CA ALA A 62 -4.36 -5.48 -5.64
C ALA A 62 -5.46 -4.86 -4.75
N SER A 63 -6.70 -5.25 -5.04
CA SER A 63 -7.88 -4.95 -4.24
C SER A 63 -8.30 -6.18 -3.44
N ILE A 64 -8.90 -6.00 -2.26
CA ILE A 64 -9.56 -7.12 -1.57
C ILE A 64 -10.72 -7.69 -2.40
N LYS A 65 -11.29 -6.89 -3.31
CA LYS A 65 -12.37 -7.30 -4.21
C LYS A 65 -11.91 -8.26 -5.31
N ASP A 66 -10.60 -8.39 -5.51
CA ASP A 66 -10.02 -9.36 -6.44
C ASP A 66 -10.14 -10.81 -5.92
N GLY A 67 -10.44 -10.98 -4.63
CA GLY A 67 -10.59 -12.30 -4.00
C GLY A 67 -9.29 -13.09 -4.11
N VAL A 68 -9.39 -14.37 -4.49
CA VAL A 68 -8.23 -15.25 -4.73
C VAL A 68 -7.82 -15.33 -6.21
N THR A 69 -8.55 -14.66 -7.09
CA THR A 69 -8.39 -14.72 -8.56
C THR A 69 -8.31 -13.30 -9.12
N PRO A 70 -7.21 -12.58 -8.88
CA PRO A 70 -7.00 -11.24 -9.43
C PRO A 70 -7.05 -11.26 -10.95
N SER A 71 -7.62 -10.20 -11.52
CA SER A 71 -7.65 -10.01 -12.97
C SER A 71 -6.25 -9.73 -13.50
N THR A 72 -5.81 -10.51 -14.50
CA THR A 72 -4.48 -10.40 -15.11
C THR A 72 -4.53 -9.97 -16.58
N ASN A 73 -5.64 -9.36 -17.00
CA ASN A 73 -5.89 -9.05 -18.41
C ASN A 73 -4.81 -8.13 -19.02
N ALA A 74 -4.13 -8.64 -20.04
CA ALA A 74 -3.23 -7.87 -20.88
C ALA A 74 -4.04 -6.97 -21.81
N THR A 75 -3.71 -5.68 -21.85
CA THR A 75 -4.14 -4.75 -22.92
C THR A 75 -2.92 -4.37 -23.75
N SER A 76 -3.10 -3.74 -24.92
CA SER A 76 -1.98 -3.33 -25.79
C SER A 76 -0.94 -2.41 -25.11
N LYS A 77 -1.29 -1.81 -23.95
CA LYS A 77 -0.41 -0.97 -23.14
C LYS A 77 0.13 -1.66 -21.88
N ILE A 78 -0.27 -2.90 -21.63
CA ILE A 78 0.11 -3.72 -20.47
C ILE A 78 0.86 -4.94 -21.01
N LYS A 79 2.19 -4.95 -20.86
CA LYS A 79 3.01 -6.09 -21.29
C LYS A 79 2.98 -7.16 -20.21
N VAL A 80 2.18 -8.20 -20.44
CA VAL A 80 2.18 -9.41 -19.61
C VAL A 80 3.14 -10.42 -20.22
N GLN A 81 4.10 -10.93 -19.45
CA GLN A 81 5.10 -11.86 -19.97
C GLN A 81 4.54 -13.26 -20.31
N SER A 82 3.36 -13.63 -19.79
CA SER A 82 2.68 -14.89 -20.12
C SER A 82 1.16 -14.74 -19.94
N SER A 83 0.37 -15.17 -20.94
CA SER A 83 -1.09 -15.31 -20.85
C SER A 83 -1.55 -16.72 -20.48
N ASP A 84 -0.63 -17.67 -20.36
CA ASP A 84 -0.90 -19.05 -19.92
C ASP A 84 -0.77 -19.10 -18.38
N TYR A 85 -1.90 -18.92 -17.70
CA TYR A 85 -2.03 -18.79 -16.24
C TYR A 85 -1.92 -20.15 -15.55
N ARG A 86 -0.82 -20.87 -15.76
CA ARG A 86 -0.65 -22.17 -15.12
C ARG A 86 -0.31 -21.99 -13.64
N CYS A 87 -0.87 -22.88 -12.85
CA CYS A 87 -0.54 -23.04 -11.43
C CYS A 87 0.97 -23.13 -11.22
N GLY A 88 1.51 -22.35 -10.26
CA GLY A 88 2.94 -22.32 -9.95
C GLY A 88 3.81 -21.44 -10.85
N PHE A 89 3.22 -20.62 -11.72
CA PHE A 89 3.97 -19.64 -12.54
C PHE A 89 3.91 -18.22 -11.96
N TYR A 90 4.94 -17.44 -12.26
CA TYR A 90 4.96 -16.01 -11.99
C TYR A 90 4.39 -15.25 -13.19
N ILE A 91 3.48 -14.33 -12.91
CA ILE A 91 3.09 -13.29 -13.87
C ILE A 91 3.83 -12.03 -13.45
N ASP A 92 4.66 -11.49 -14.34
CA ASP A 92 5.32 -10.20 -14.17
C ASP A 92 4.80 -9.25 -15.25
N THR A 93 4.19 -8.16 -14.80
CA THR A 93 3.60 -7.15 -15.67
C THR A 93 4.23 -5.81 -15.36
N SER A 94 4.86 -5.21 -16.37
CA SER A 94 5.30 -3.81 -16.29
C SER A 94 4.21 -2.89 -16.82
N LEU A 95 3.98 -1.80 -16.10
CA LEU A 95 2.95 -0.81 -16.38
C LEU A 95 3.61 0.54 -16.66
N ASN A 96 3.28 1.10 -17.82
CA ASN A 96 3.55 2.49 -18.16
C ASN A 96 2.34 3.02 -18.94
N LEU A 97 1.35 3.50 -18.22
CA LEU A 97 0.06 3.93 -18.75
C LEU A 97 -0.09 5.44 -18.60
N THR A 98 -0.23 6.13 -19.71
CA THR A 98 -0.66 7.53 -19.72
C THR A 98 -2.14 7.59 -20.06
N PHE A 99 -2.89 8.26 -19.19
CA PHE A 99 -4.30 8.57 -19.31
C PHE A 99 -4.45 10.08 -19.48
N ASN A 100 -5.08 10.48 -20.59
CA ASN A 100 -5.46 11.85 -20.84
C ASN A 100 -6.97 11.89 -21.05
N GLN A 101 -7.66 12.75 -20.31
CA GLN A 101 -9.10 13.01 -20.52
C GLN A 101 -9.27 14.48 -20.88
N GLY A 102 -9.53 14.72 -22.17
CA GLY A 102 -9.48 16.06 -22.76
C GLY A 102 -8.10 16.70 -22.62
N ASP A 103 -8.07 18.03 -22.60
CA ASP A 103 -6.82 18.80 -22.43
C ASP A 103 -6.43 18.98 -20.96
N SER A 104 -7.38 18.74 -20.05
CA SER A 104 -7.30 19.19 -18.66
C SER A 104 -6.80 18.14 -17.69
N LEU A 105 -7.11 16.86 -17.89
CA LEU A 105 -6.73 15.79 -16.97
C LEU A 105 -5.64 14.94 -17.59
N LYS A 106 -4.48 14.91 -16.93
CA LYS A 106 -3.33 14.11 -17.35
C LYS A 106 -2.86 13.29 -16.18
N ALA A 107 -2.75 11.98 -16.38
CA ALA A 107 -2.25 11.06 -15.37
C ALA A 107 -1.32 10.04 -16.00
N THR A 108 -0.22 9.73 -15.33
CA THR A 108 0.72 8.69 -15.71
C THR A 108 0.85 7.72 -14.55
N LYS A 109 0.58 6.45 -14.84
CA LYS A 109 0.77 5.32 -13.91
C LYS A 109 1.95 4.49 -14.38
N THR A 110 2.98 4.40 -13.55
CA THR A 110 4.15 3.56 -13.77
C THR A 110 4.27 2.50 -12.69
N GLY A 111 4.97 1.40 -12.99
CA GLY A 111 5.30 0.40 -11.99
C GLY A 111 5.20 -1.02 -12.52
N GLY A 112 4.93 -1.94 -11.60
CA GLY A 112 4.74 -3.33 -11.96
C GLY A 112 3.92 -4.09 -10.93
N VAL A 113 3.35 -5.19 -11.40
CA VAL A 113 2.50 -6.11 -10.65
C VAL A 113 3.04 -7.49 -10.89
N LYS A 114 3.36 -8.20 -9.82
CA LYS A 114 3.85 -9.57 -9.87
C LYS A 114 2.97 -10.48 -9.07
N TYR A 115 2.43 -11.51 -9.70
CA TYR A 115 1.63 -12.55 -9.04
C TYR A 115 2.33 -13.91 -9.09
N TYR A 116 2.16 -14.69 -8.04
CA TYR A 116 2.47 -16.12 -7.99
C TYR A 116 1.23 -16.88 -7.53
N PHE A 117 0.63 -17.67 -8.41
CA PHE A 117 -0.63 -18.37 -8.09
C PHE A 117 -0.36 -19.70 -7.40
N VAL A 118 -1.01 -19.88 -6.25
CA VAL A 118 -1.03 -21.13 -5.48
C VAL A 118 -2.26 -21.91 -5.90
N CYS A 119 -2.09 -23.20 -6.22
CA CYS A 119 -3.18 -24.05 -6.65
C CYS A 119 -3.24 -25.38 -5.90
N ASN A 120 -4.43 -25.96 -5.87
CA ASN A 120 -4.68 -27.35 -5.53
C ASN A 120 -5.58 -27.95 -6.62
N ASP A 121 -5.28 -29.16 -7.10
CA ASP A 121 -6.03 -29.85 -8.17
C ASP A 121 -6.32 -28.97 -9.41
N ASN A 122 -5.32 -28.23 -9.90
CA ASN A 122 -5.43 -27.28 -11.01
C ASN A 122 -6.41 -26.10 -10.80
N LYS A 123 -6.89 -25.90 -9.57
CA LYS A 123 -7.72 -24.75 -9.17
C LYS A 123 -6.89 -23.77 -8.34
N THR A 124 -6.95 -22.49 -8.66
CA THR A 124 -6.34 -21.43 -7.85
C THR A 124 -6.98 -21.40 -6.46
N ILE A 125 -6.16 -21.51 -5.42
CA ILE A 125 -6.55 -21.42 -4.01
C ILE A 125 -5.89 -20.21 -3.32
N GLY A 126 -5.28 -19.31 -4.09
CA GLY A 126 -4.63 -18.13 -3.56
C GLY A 126 -3.51 -17.63 -4.46
N TYR A 127 -2.86 -16.56 -4.02
CA TYR A 127 -1.69 -16.00 -4.69
C TYR A 127 -0.79 -15.23 -3.73
N ASP A 128 0.46 -15.07 -4.12
CA ASP A 128 1.34 -14.03 -3.57
C ASP A 128 1.43 -12.90 -4.58
N SER A 129 1.27 -11.66 -4.11
CA SER A 129 1.45 -10.47 -4.95
C SER A 129 2.62 -9.62 -4.48
N VAL A 130 3.26 -8.98 -5.43
CA VAL A 130 4.18 -7.86 -5.21
C VAL A 130 3.84 -6.79 -6.22
N ASP A 131 3.14 -5.77 -5.74
CA ASP A 131 2.71 -4.64 -6.54
C ASP A 131 3.47 -3.40 -6.11
N SER A 132 3.93 -2.62 -7.08
CA SER A 132 4.59 -1.35 -6.84
C SER A 132 4.17 -0.40 -7.93
N LEU A 133 3.24 0.50 -7.62
CA LEU A 133 2.67 1.45 -8.57
C LEU A 133 2.87 2.87 -8.10
N ASN A 134 3.16 3.74 -9.05
CA ASN A 134 3.26 5.17 -8.88
C ASN A 134 2.34 5.85 -9.88
N THR A 135 1.38 6.61 -9.39
CA THR A 135 0.45 7.40 -10.21
C THR A 135 0.70 8.87 -9.95
N VAL A 136 1.09 9.60 -10.98
CA VAL A 136 1.24 11.06 -10.93
C VAL A 136 0.19 11.65 -11.86
N GLY A 137 -0.57 12.61 -11.38
CA GLY A 137 -1.54 13.28 -12.23
C GLY A 137 -1.79 14.72 -11.85
N SER A 138 -2.44 15.43 -12.76
CA SER A 138 -2.85 16.80 -12.57
C SER A 138 -4.15 17.10 -13.32
N GLY A 139 -4.87 18.07 -12.77
CA GLY A 139 -6.08 18.63 -13.33
C GLY A 139 -6.15 20.14 -13.10
N PRO A 140 -7.24 20.80 -13.53
CA PRO A 140 -7.43 22.23 -13.29
C PRO A 140 -7.44 22.55 -11.79
N GLY A 141 -6.36 23.16 -11.31
CA GLY A 141 -6.24 23.63 -9.92
C GLY A 141 -5.84 22.57 -8.89
N PHE A 142 -5.45 21.36 -9.31
CA PHE A 142 -4.94 20.32 -8.42
C PHE A 142 -3.92 19.40 -9.08
N SER A 143 -3.05 18.80 -8.28
CA SER A 143 -2.14 17.73 -8.67
C SER A 143 -2.06 16.68 -7.57
N TYR A 144 -1.74 15.45 -7.96
CA TYR A 144 -1.67 14.34 -7.03
C TYR A 144 -0.55 13.37 -7.38
N VAL A 145 0.01 12.75 -6.35
CA VAL A 145 0.96 11.66 -6.43
C VAL A 145 0.50 10.56 -5.49
N TYR A 146 0.19 9.39 -6.04
CA TYR A 146 -0.17 8.19 -5.30
C TYR A 146 0.90 7.14 -5.49
N ASN A 147 1.45 6.62 -4.39
CA ASN A 147 2.38 5.51 -4.41
C ASN A 147 1.85 4.38 -3.55
N ILE A 148 1.55 3.25 -4.20
CA ILE A 148 1.03 2.05 -3.55
C ILE A 148 2.06 0.93 -3.76
N VAL A 149 2.48 0.29 -2.66
CA VAL A 149 3.31 -0.91 -2.69
C VAL A 149 2.63 -1.95 -1.82
N GLN A 150 2.34 -3.11 -2.37
CA GLN A 150 1.63 -4.18 -1.68
C GLN A 150 2.45 -5.45 -1.83
N LYS A 151 2.62 -6.18 -0.72
CA LYS A 151 3.19 -7.52 -0.74
C LYS A 151 2.25 -8.44 0.00
N TYR A 152 1.29 -9.02 -0.71
CA TYR A 152 0.25 -9.80 -0.08
C TYR A 152 0.46 -11.29 -0.28
N LYS A 153 -0.02 -12.05 0.71
CA LYS A 153 -0.30 -13.47 0.59
C LYS A 153 -1.79 -13.62 0.79
N VAL A 154 -2.48 -14.00 -0.28
CA VAL A 154 -3.91 -14.25 -0.26
C VAL A 154 -4.15 -15.74 -0.38
N ARG A 155 -4.99 -16.31 0.48
CA ARG A 155 -5.27 -17.75 0.53
C ARG A 155 -6.75 -18.01 0.71
N GLY A 156 -7.33 -18.83 -0.15
CA GLY A 156 -8.69 -19.33 0.02
C GLY A 156 -8.79 -20.21 1.26
N LEU A 157 -9.89 -20.06 1.99
CA LEU A 157 -10.20 -20.79 3.22
C LEU A 157 -11.31 -21.83 3.02
N ASN A 158 -11.99 -21.78 1.88
CA ASN A 158 -13.03 -22.74 1.51
C ASN A 158 -12.88 -23.15 0.04
N PHE A 159 -13.53 -24.26 -0.34
CA PHE A 159 -13.39 -24.82 -1.68
C PHE A 159 -13.84 -23.88 -2.80
N ASN A 160 -14.84 -23.03 -2.52
CA ASN A 160 -15.34 -22.05 -3.49
C ASN A 160 -14.53 -20.76 -3.51
N ASN A 161 -13.55 -20.62 -2.60
CA ASN A 161 -12.79 -19.41 -2.35
C ASN A 161 -13.62 -18.14 -2.11
N SER A 162 -14.87 -18.29 -1.65
CA SER A 162 -15.66 -17.15 -1.19
C SER A 162 -15.14 -16.58 0.13
N ASN A 163 -14.32 -17.34 0.86
CA ASN A 163 -13.66 -16.88 2.07
C ASN A 163 -12.17 -16.97 1.85
N PHE A 164 -11.43 -15.94 2.24
CA PHE A 164 -9.98 -15.93 2.07
C PHE A 164 -9.29 -15.16 3.20
N SER A 165 -8.03 -15.51 3.44
CA SER A 165 -7.14 -14.74 4.29
C SER A 165 -6.26 -13.80 3.47
N LEU A 166 -5.88 -12.67 4.07
CA LEU A 166 -4.90 -11.74 3.54
C LEU A 166 -3.86 -11.38 4.60
N ASP A 167 -2.60 -11.56 4.24
CA ASP A 167 -1.44 -11.25 5.07
C ASP A 167 -0.43 -10.41 4.30
N GLY A 168 0.29 -9.56 5.02
CA GLY A 168 1.50 -8.90 4.51
C GLY A 168 1.45 -7.37 4.54
N PRO A 169 2.56 -6.73 4.16
CA PRO A 169 2.69 -5.29 4.26
C PRO A 169 2.06 -4.55 3.08
N MET A 170 1.57 -3.35 3.38
CA MET A 170 1.14 -2.35 2.41
C MET A 170 1.74 -1.00 2.74
N LYS A 171 2.13 -0.26 1.72
CA LYS A 171 2.50 1.15 1.76
C LYS A 171 1.53 1.90 0.87
N ALA A 172 0.83 2.89 1.40
CA ALA A 172 -0.14 3.71 0.67
C ALA A 172 0.13 5.20 0.93
N TYR A 173 0.86 5.83 0.01
CA TYR A 173 1.28 7.22 0.12
C TYR A 173 0.48 8.08 -0.84
N ILE A 174 -0.07 9.17 -0.32
CA ILE A 174 -0.97 10.08 -1.03
C ILE A 174 -0.49 11.49 -0.79
N ASP A 175 -0.08 12.18 -1.85
CA ASP A 175 0.18 13.61 -1.85
C ASP A 175 -0.82 14.30 -2.77
N ASN A 176 -1.59 15.23 -2.23
CA ASN A 176 -2.53 16.05 -2.97
C ASN A 176 -2.14 17.52 -2.79
N GLU A 177 -2.06 18.26 -3.88
CA GLU A 177 -1.77 19.69 -3.89
C GLU A 177 -2.88 20.42 -4.64
N TYR A 178 -3.33 21.54 -4.07
CA TYR A 178 -4.39 22.38 -4.63
C TYR A 178 -3.88 23.83 -4.75
N PRO A 179 -3.08 24.14 -5.79
CA PRO A 179 -2.42 25.44 -5.92
C PRO A 179 -3.39 26.62 -5.89
N LYS A 180 -4.58 26.48 -6.50
CA LYS A 180 -5.62 27.52 -6.53
C LYS A 180 -6.07 27.93 -5.13
N TYR A 181 -6.17 26.97 -4.22
CA TYR A 181 -6.64 27.17 -2.84
C TYR A 181 -5.48 27.28 -1.84
N LYS A 182 -4.23 27.23 -2.32
CA LYS A 182 -3.01 27.23 -1.50
C LYS A 182 -3.07 26.22 -0.35
N THR A 183 -3.61 25.03 -0.63
CA THR A 183 -3.76 23.95 0.35
C THR A 183 -3.18 22.65 -0.19
N PHE A 184 -2.82 21.77 0.74
CA PHE A 184 -2.27 20.46 0.43
C PHE A 184 -2.66 19.43 1.50
N SER A 185 -2.53 18.17 1.15
CA SER A 185 -2.67 17.04 2.06
C SER A 185 -1.67 15.96 1.69
N ARG A 186 -0.86 15.54 2.66
CA ARG A 186 0.08 14.43 2.52
C ARG A 186 -0.22 13.39 3.58
N VAL A 187 -0.44 12.15 3.17
CA VAL A 187 -0.78 11.02 4.05
C VAL A 187 0.02 9.80 3.59
N HIS A 188 1.03 9.44 4.36
CA HIS A 188 1.97 8.37 4.08
C HIS A 188 1.80 7.28 5.12
N ASN A 189 1.04 6.26 4.75
CA ASN A 189 0.75 5.16 5.66
C ASN A 189 1.48 3.89 5.24
N THR A 190 1.96 3.17 6.23
CA THR A 190 2.42 1.79 6.11
C THR A 190 1.60 0.93 7.05
N TYR A 191 1.21 -0.24 6.58
CA TYR A 191 0.41 -1.21 7.29
C TYR A 191 1.09 -2.58 7.19
N VAL A 192 0.94 -3.39 8.22
CA VAL A 192 1.29 -4.81 8.17
C VAL A 192 0.08 -5.62 8.62
N PHE A 193 -0.57 -6.26 7.66
CA PHE A 193 -1.77 -7.06 7.89
C PHE A 193 -1.40 -8.45 8.39
N SER A 194 -2.14 -8.93 9.38
CA SER A 194 -1.96 -10.23 10.01
C SER A 194 -3.30 -10.91 10.20
N ASN A 195 -3.46 -12.04 9.51
CA ASN A 195 -4.63 -12.90 9.50
C ASN A 195 -5.92 -12.11 9.24
N LEU A 196 -5.97 -11.29 8.18
CA LEU A 196 -7.25 -10.68 7.81
C LEU A 196 -8.14 -11.73 7.20
N TYR A 197 -9.32 -11.93 7.78
CA TYR A 197 -10.32 -12.86 7.25
C TYR A 197 -11.38 -12.09 6.49
N VAL A 198 -11.48 -12.36 5.19
CA VAL A 198 -12.40 -11.68 4.29
C VAL A 198 -13.50 -12.63 3.86
N HIS A 199 -14.74 -12.17 4.00
CA HIS A 199 -15.93 -12.85 3.51
C HIS A 199 -16.36 -12.20 2.20
N GLY A 200 -16.03 -12.84 1.08
CA GLY A 200 -16.27 -12.32 -0.27
C GLY A 200 -17.75 -12.16 -0.60
N ASP A 201 -18.59 -13.09 -0.14
CA ASP A 201 -20.04 -13.08 -0.40
C ASP A 201 -20.75 -11.91 0.31
N ASP A 202 -20.21 -11.44 1.43
CA ASP A 202 -20.74 -10.28 2.20
C ASP A 202 -20.08 -8.97 1.75
N ASN A 203 -20.04 -8.73 0.44
CA ASN A 203 -19.44 -7.52 -0.14
C ASN A 203 -17.98 -7.32 0.33
N PHE A 204 -17.22 -8.42 0.40
CA PHE A 204 -15.82 -8.43 0.83
C PHE A 204 -15.60 -7.85 2.24
N ASP A 205 -16.48 -8.19 3.18
CA ASP A 205 -16.34 -7.76 4.57
C ASP A 205 -15.10 -8.38 5.24
N ILE A 206 -14.35 -7.57 5.99
CA ILE A 206 -13.21 -8.03 6.78
C ILE A 206 -13.72 -8.37 8.17
N THR A 207 -14.03 -9.64 8.35
CA THR A 207 -14.70 -10.19 9.55
C THR A 207 -13.81 -10.20 10.78
N SER A 208 -12.49 -10.36 10.61
CA SER A 208 -11.52 -10.35 11.71
C SER A 208 -10.09 -10.17 11.22
N GLY A 209 -9.16 -10.04 12.16
CA GLY A 209 -7.73 -9.85 11.91
C GLY A 209 -7.21 -8.56 12.50
N THR A 210 -5.91 -8.31 12.32
CA THR A 210 -5.27 -7.10 12.81
C THR A 210 -4.32 -6.49 11.80
N ALA A 211 -4.00 -5.21 11.99
CA ALA A 211 -2.87 -4.57 11.32
C ALA A 211 -2.08 -3.74 12.32
N THR A 212 -0.76 -3.71 12.21
CA THR A 212 0.02 -2.58 12.74
C THR A 212 0.12 -1.51 11.69
N PHE A 213 0.25 -0.25 12.10
CA PHE A 213 0.46 0.85 11.16
C PHE A 213 1.47 1.86 11.66
N ARG A 214 2.10 2.55 10.72
CA ARG A 214 2.76 3.85 10.92
C ARG A 214 2.20 4.84 9.91
N SER A 215 1.86 6.02 10.36
CA SER A 215 1.26 7.10 9.58
C SER A 215 2.01 8.39 9.81
N GLU A 216 2.58 8.92 8.74
CA GLU A 216 3.13 10.26 8.69
C GLU A 216 2.23 11.11 7.80
N GLY A 217 1.87 12.31 8.23
CA GLY A 217 1.06 13.18 7.38
C GLY A 217 1.14 14.64 7.75
N LYS A 218 0.73 15.47 6.80
CA LYS A 218 0.76 16.91 6.90
C LYS A 218 -0.35 17.54 6.09
N THR A 219 -1.03 18.50 6.70
CA THR A 219 -2.01 19.37 6.06
C THR A 219 -1.71 20.81 6.43
N ASN A 220 -2.47 21.77 5.88
CA ASN A 220 -2.45 23.15 6.34
C ASN A 220 -2.77 23.30 7.84
N GLY A 221 -3.50 22.35 8.43
CA GLY A 221 -3.88 22.34 9.85
C GLY A 221 -2.82 21.78 10.79
N GLY A 222 -1.73 21.23 10.26
CA GLY A 222 -0.65 20.64 11.04
C GLY A 222 -0.19 19.27 10.54
N GLY A 223 0.84 18.73 11.20
CA GLY A 223 1.39 17.41 10.93
C GLY A 223 1.13 16.38 12.04
N TRP A 224 1.32 15.11 11.70
CA TRP A 224 1.33 13.97 12.63
C TRP A 224 2.37 12.92 12.22
N ASP A 225 2.89 12.18 13.19
CA ASP A 225 3.62 10.92 13.02
C ASP A 225 3.14 9.98 14.13
N TYR A 226 2.31 9.01 13.77
CA TYR A 226 1.69 8.07 14.70
C TYR A 226 1.97 6.64 14.31
N SER A 227 2.06 5.77 15.30
CA SER A 227 2.04 4.33 15.13
C SER A 227 1.01 3.71 16.06
N GLY A 228 0.45 2.58 15.65
CA GLY A 228 -0.60 1.94 16.41
C GLY A 228 -1.10 0.65 15.78
N THR A 229 -2.31 0.26 16.17
CA THR A 229 -2.95 -0.98 15.71
C THR A 229 -4.35 -0.72 15.17
N ILE A 230 -4.76 -1.61 14.27
CA ILE A 230 -6.10 -1.70 13.72
C ILE A 230 -6.60 -3.11 14.01
N THR A 231 -7.79 -3.23 14.59
CA THR A 231 -8.48 -4.51 14.81
C THR A 231 -9.75 -4.52 13.97
N PHE A 232 -9.91 -5.51 13.11
CA PHE A 232 -11.10 -5.64 12.26
C PHE A 232 -12.21 -6.35 13.02
N LEU A 233 -13.43 -5.82 12.95
CA LEU A 233 -14.57 -6.22 13.79
C LEU A 233 -15.70 -6.90 12.98
N GLY A 234 -15.56 -6.98 11.66
CA GLY A 234 -16.65 -7.33 10.75
C GLY A 234 -17.69 -6.23 10.60
N ASN A 235 -18.71 -6.50 9.78
CA ASN A 235 -19.76 -5.56 9.41
C ASN A 235 -19.20 -4.22 8.92
N HIS A 236 -18.12 -4.30 8.14
CA HIS A 236 -17.34 -3.18 7.61
C HIS A 236 -16.83 -2.19 8.66
N LYS A 237 -16.52 -2.67 9.87
CA LYS A 237 -15.97 -1.85 10.96
C LYS A 237 -14.58 -2.30 11.37
N ALA A 238 -13.78 -1.32 11.78
CA ALA A 238 -12.50 -1.58 12.42
C ALA A 238 -12.28 -0.63 13.60
N LYS A 239 -11.45 -1.05 14.54
CA LYS A 239 -11.00 -0.26 15.69
C LYS A 239 -9.56 0.20 15.45
N LEU A 240 -9.35 1.50 15.36
CA LEU A 240 -8.04 2.14 15.27
C LEU A 240 -7.59 2.58 16.66
N PHE A 241 -6.37 2.23 17.04
CA PHE A 241 -5.80 2.56 18.33
C PHE A 241 -4.41 3.19 18.18
N PHE A 242 -4.26 4.41 18.70
CA PHE A 242 -2.98 5.12 18.80
C PHE A 242 -3.04 6.15 19.94
N LEU A 243 -1.89 6.47 20.55
CA LEU A 243 -1.80 7.43 21.66
C LEU A 243 -2.81 7.15 22.81
N ASN A 244 -3.06 5.88 23.13
CA ASN A 244 -4.07 5.46 24.11
C ASN A 244 -5.52 5.90 23.81
N LYS A 245 -5.80 6.29 22.56
CA LYS A 245 -7.13 6.66 22.08
C LYS A 245 -7.65 5.61 21.11
N THR A 246 -8.95 5.41 21.13
CA THR A 246 -9.65 4.49 20.23
C THR A 246 -10.56 5.27 19.30
N PHE A 247 -10.54 4.89 18.03
CA PHE A 247 -11.47 5.38 17.01
C PHE A 247 -12.15 4.18 16.33
N LEU A 248 -13.44 4.29 16.04
CA LEU A 248 -14.16 3.36 15.18
C LEU A 248 -14.13 3.85 13.75
N ILE A 249 -13.68 2.98 12.85
CA ILE A 249 -13.61 3.20 11.41
C ILE A 249 -14.80 2.51 10.74
N ASN A 250 -15.45 3.23 9.84
CA ASN A 250 -16.30 2.62 8.81
C ASN A 250 -15.45 2.35 7.55
N MET A 251 -15.28 1.09 7.20
CA MET A 251 -14.41 0.65 6.10
C MET A 251 -15.01 0.92 4.71
N LEU A 252 -16.32 1.23 4.62
CA LEU A 252 -16.96 1.62 3.36
C LEU A 252 -16.75 3.10 3.06
N THR A 253 -16.84 3.96 4.08
CA THR A 253 -16.74 5.42 3.91
C THR A 253 -15.35 5.98 4.22
N GLY A 254 -14.54 5.23 4.99
CA GLY A 254 -13.26 5.71 5.50
C GLY A 254 -13.39 6.74 6.63
N GLU A 255 -14.58 6.90 7.21
CA GLU A 255 -14.82 7.80 8.33
C GLU A 255 -14.32 7.20 9.64
N ALA A 256 -13.77 8.05 10.52
CA ALA A 256 -13.31 7.70 11.85
C ALA A 256 -14.07 8.50 12.92
N THR A 257 -14.55 7.81 13.96
CA THR A 257 -15.27 8.42 15.09
C THR A 257 -14.60 8.05 16.41
N PRO A 258 -14.38 9.00 17.33
CA PRO A 258 -13.82 8.68 18.65
C PRO A 258 -14.79 7.83 19.47
N VAL A 259 -14.25 6.94 20.31
CA VAL A 259 -15.00 6.11 21.27
C VAL A 259 -14.84 6.63 22.69
#